data_AF-A0A2R7SWA3-F1
#
_entry.id   AF-A0A2R7SWA3-F1
#
_cell.length_a   1.000
_cell.length_b   1.000
_cell.length_c   1.000
_cell.angle_alpha   90.00
_cell.angle_beta   90.00
_cell.angle_gamma   90.00
#
_symmetry.space_group_name_H-M   'P 1'
#
loop_
_entity.id
_entity.type
_entity.pdbx_description
1 polymer ?
#
loop_
_entity_poly.entity_id
_entity_poly.type
_entity_poly.pdbx_seq_one_letter_code
_entity_poly.pdbx_strand_id
1 'polypeptide(L)'
;QITSALRLLPTHAHASQRVMKVSALKADGMAPVWAALTALRSEREASGAWGARRREQSLAWMWERIQSGLKQAFMASPAVRGQLEATTAAVREGRMPASAAARQLLGAFQPRSPS
;
A
#
# COMPACT_ATOMS: atom_id res chain seq x y z
N GLN A 1 -5.32 -10.13 8.91
CA GLN A 1 -4.31 -10.41 7.87
C GLN A 1 -3.70 -9.07 7.45
N ILE A 2 -2.40 -8.88 7.70
CA ILE A 2 -1.67 -7.66 7.33
C ILE A 2 -1.10 -7.90 5.93
N THR A 3 -1.89 -7.62 4.90
CA THR A 3 -1.44 -7.71 3.51
C THR A 3 -0.68 -6.43 3.18
N SER A 4 0.60 -6.59 2.82
CA SER A 4 1.49 -5.59 2.21
C SER A 4 2.40 -4.80 3.18
N ALA A 5 3.38 -5.48 3.79
CA ALA A 5 4.51 -4.82 4.47
C ALA A 5 5.88 -5.00 3.74
N LEU A 6 5.91 -5.55 2.52
CA LEU A 6 7.16 -5.75 1.77
C LEU A 6 6.99 -5.32 0.30
N ARG A 7 6.90 -4.01 0.08
CA ARG A 7 7.38 -3.39 -1.17
C ARG A 7 8.59 -2.52 -0.85
N LEU A 8 9.68 -3.17 -0.47
CA LEU A 8 10.92 -2.50 -0.05
C LEU A 8 12.15 -3.03 -0.81
N LEU A 9 11.98 -3.38 -2.08
CA LEU A 9 13.07 -3.45 -3.03
C LEU A 9 12.74 -2.50 -4.18
N PRO A 10 13.47 -1.39 -4.36
CA PRO A 10 13.38 -0.64 -5.61
C PRO A 10 13.90 -1.56 -6.71
N THR A 11 13.10 -1.82 -7.74
CA THR A 11 13.51 -2.57 -8.94
C THR A 11 14.56 -1.82 -9.78
N HIS A 12 15.02 -0.65 -9.34
CA HIS A 12 16.04 0.15 -10.03
C HIS A 12 17.04 0.80 -9.05
N ALA A 13 17.47 0.09 -8.01
CA ALA A 13 18.64 0.52 -7.26
C ALA A 13 19.91 -0.02 -7.94
N HIS A 14 20.64 0.83 -8.66
CA HIS A 14 22.04 0.59 -9.05
C HIS A 14 22.99 0.45 -7.84
N ALA A 15 22.46 0.38 -6.61
CA ALA A 15 23.23 0.11 -5.41
C ALA A 15 23.52 -1.39 -5.33
N SER A 16 24.80 -1.75 -5.39
CA SER A 16 25.28 -3.11 -5.18
C SER A 16 24.71 -3.69 -3.87
N GLN A 17 23.86 -4.71 -3.98
CA GLN A 17 23.34 -5.40 -2.82
C GLN A 17 24.46 -6.23 -2.19
N ARG A 18 24.95 -5.82 -1.01
CA ARG A 18 25.97 -6.58 -0.27
C ARG A 18 25.31 -7.77 0.44
N VAL A 19 25.72 -8.98 0.09
CA VAL A 19 25.29 -10.22 0.77
C VAL A 19 26.30 -10.57 1.86
N MET A 20 25.84 -10.77 3.11
CA MET A 20 26.68 -11.10 4.27
C MET A 20 26.14 -12.35 4.99
N LYS A 21 27.03 -13.22 5.45
CA LYS A 21 26.67 -14.39 6.27
C LYS A 21 26.54 -13.98 7.74
N VAL A 22 25.47 -14.41 8.39
CA VAL A 22 25.19 -14.10 9.80
C VAL A 22 24.61 -15.32 10.53
N SER A 23 24.99 -15.49 11.79
CA SER A 23 24.37 -16.46 12.69
C SER A 23 23.90 -15.75 13.96
N ALA A 24 22.59 -15.47 14.03
CA ALA A 24 21.98 -14.87 15.21
C ALA A 24 22.13 -15.77 16.46
N LEU A 25 22.10 -17.10 16.28
CA LEU A 25 22.27 -18.08 17.36
C LEU A 25 23.67 -18.08 17.97
N LYS A 26 24.70 -17.79 17.16
CA LYS A 26 26.10 -17.75 17.62
C LYS A 26 26.61 -16.32 17.87
N ALA A 27 25.73 -15.31 17.77
CA ALA A 27 26.08 -13.89 17.72
C ALA A 27 27.19 -13.54 16.71
N ASP A 28 27.38 -14.39 15.69
CA ASP A 28 28.48 -14.29 14.74
C ASP A 28 28.05 -13.49 13.49
N GLY A 29 28.93 -12.62 13.01
CA GLY A 29 28.67 -11.71 11.89
C GLY A 29 27.80 -10.48 12.22
N MET A 30 27.37 -10.30 13.48
CA MET A 30 26.52 -9.16 13.89
C MET A 30 27.24 -7.81 13.84
N ALA A 31 28.47 -7.71 14.34
CA ALA A 31 29.23 -6.45 14.32
C ALA A 31 29.54 -5.98 12.88
N PRO A 32 30.00 -6.84 11.94
CA PRO A 32 30.12 -6.46 10.54
C PRO A 32 28.83 -5.99 9.88
N VAL A 33 27.69 -6.62 10.20
CA VAL A 33 26.38 -6.18 9.69
C VAL A 33 26.00 -4.81 10.24
N TRP A 34 26.20 -4.56 11.53
CA TRP A 34 25.93 -3.26 12.13
C TRP A 34 26.79 -2.14 11.51
N ALA A 35 28.08 -2.41 11.28
CA ALA A 35 28.97 -1.47 10.60
C ALA A 35 28.51 -1.19 9.17
N ALA A 36 28.11 -2.22 8.41
CA ALA A 36 27.59 -2.06 7.05
C ALA A 36 26.28 -1.26 7.01
N LEU A 37 25.36 -1.50 7.95
CA LEU A 37 24.11 -0.73 8.07
C LEU A 37 24.38 0.74 8.41
N THR A 38 25.34 1.00 9.30
CA THR A 38 25.70 2.35 9.71
C THR A 38 26.36 3.14 8.57
N ALA A 39 27.26 2.51 7.82
CA ALA A 39 27.86 3.10 6.62
C ALA A 39 26.81 3.44 5.56
N LEU A 40 25.89 2.50 5.27
CA LEU A 40 24.80 2.71 4.32
C LEU A 40 23.88 3.87 4.75
N ARG A 41 23.59 3.98 6.06
CA ARG A 41 22.80 5.09 6.60
C ARG A 41 23.53 6.42 6.39
N SER A 42 24.81 6.50 6.73
CA SER A 42 25.62 7.71 6.59
C SER A 42 25.69 8.17 5.13
N GLU A 43 25.91 7.27 4.18
CA GLU A 43 25.92 7.57 2.74
C GLU A 43 24.56 8.12 2.25
N ARG A 44 23.46 7.54 2.74
CA ARG A 44 22.09 7.97 2.39
C ARG A 44 21.69 9.29 3.04
N GLU A 45 22.19 9.58 4.23
CA GLU A 45 21.98 10.87 4.90
C GLU A 45 22.80 11.97 4.20
N ALA A 46 24.07 11.72 3.89
CA ALA A 46 24.95 12.66 3.18
C ALA A 46 24.45 13.02 1.78
N SER A 47 23.87 12.05 1.06
CA SER A 47 23.26 12.28 -0.27
C SER A 47 21.85 12.90 -0.22
N GLY A 48 21.26 13.09 0.97
CA GLY A 48 19.88 13.56 1.13
C GLY A 48 18.80 12.54 0.74
N ALA A 49 19.18 11.40 0.16
CA ALA A 49 18.28 10.34 -0.30
C ALA A 49 17.44 9.75 0.84
N TRP A 50 17.97 9.75 2.07
CA TRP A 50 17.26 9.30 3.26
C TRP A 50 16.05 10.16 3.60
N GLY A 51 16.19 11.49 3.51
CA GLY A 51 15.10 12.43 3.74
C GLY A 51 14.03 12.35 2.63
N ALA A 52 14.47 12.29 1.37
CA ALA A 52 13.57 12.15 0.22
C ALA A 52 12.72 10.88 0.32
N ARG A 53 13.35 9.74 0.58
CA ARG A 53 12.66 8.44 0.71
C ARG A 53 11.61 8.45 1.83
N ARG A 54 11.90 9.08 2.97
CA ARG A 54 10.94 9.16 4.08
C ARG A 54 9.72 10.03 3.75
N ARG A 55 9.91 11.11 2.99
CA ARG A 55 8.80 11.93 2.48
C ARG A 55 7.90 11.14 1.53
N GLU A 56 8.52 10.42 0.59
CA GLU A 56 7.78 9.53 -0.34
C GLU A 56 7.01 8.42 0.40
N GLN A 57 7.63 7.79 1.40
CA GLN A 57 6.97 6.79 2.24
C GLN A 57 5.78 7.38 3.01
N SER A 58 5.94 8.58 3.58
CA SER A 58 4.87 9.28 4.30
C SER A 58 3.70 9.58 3.36
N LEU A 59 3.98 10.03 2.13
CA LEU A 59 2.98 10.28 1.11
C LEU A 59 2.26 8.98 0.69
N ALA A 60 3.00 7.89 0.51
CA ALA A 60 2.43 6.59 0.19
C ALA A 60 1.50 6.08 1.30
N TRP A 61 1.90 6.20 2.57
CA TRP A 61 1.06 5.85 3.72
C TRP A 61 -0.19 6.72 3.84
N MET A 62 -0.08 8.02 3.54
CA MET A 62 -1.24 8.91 3.49
C MET A 62 -2.28 8.41 2.47
N TRP A 63 -1.84 8.10 1.25
CA TRP A 63 -2.72 7.57 0.20
C TRP A 63 -3.29 6.20 0.52
N GLU A 64 -2.53 5.33 1.18
CA GLU A 64 -3.04 4.03 1.66
C GLU A 64 -4.17 4.22 2.68
N ARG A 65 -4.00 5.13 3.64
CA ARG A 65 -5.03 5.47 4.63
C ARG A 65 -6.30 6.03 3.98
N ILE A 66 -6.15 6.92 3.00
CA ILE A 66 -7.28 7.47 2.23
C ILE A 66 -8.04 6.34 1.52
N GLN A 67 -7.34 5.49 0.77
CA GLN A 67 -7.97 4.40 0.03
C GLN A 67 -8.68 3.39 0.96
N SER A 68 -8.03 3.02 2.06
CA SER A 68 -8.62 2.12 3.06
C SER A 68 -9.86 2.74 3.70
N GLY A 69 -9.78 4.02 4.09
CA GLY A 69 -10.91 4.76 4.67
C GLY A 69 -12.09 4.87 3.70
N LEU A 70 -11.83 5.24 2.44
CA LEU A 70 -12.86 5.32 1.40
C LEU A 70 -13.52 3.96 1.15
N LYS A 71 -12.74 2.89 1.06
CA LYS A 71 -13.28 1.53 0.90
C LYS A 71 -14.15 1.12 2.08
N GLN A 72 -13.72 1.41 3.31
CA GLN A 72 -14.49 1.11 4.52
C GLN A 72 -15.81 1.90 4.55
N ALA A 73 -15.75 3.21 4.30
CA ALA A 73 -16.93 4.06 4.24
C ALA A 73 -17.92 3.60 3.16
N PHE A 74 -17.41 3.24 1.97
CA PHE A 74 -18.21 2.72 0.87
C PHE A 74 -18.93 1.43 1.24
N MET A 75 -18.23 0.46 1.85
CA MET A 75 -18.81 -0.81 2.30
C MET A 75 -19.79 -0.65 3.48
N ALA A 76 -19.59 0.37 4.32
CA ALA A 76 -20.45 0.66 5.46
C ALA A 76 -21.74 1.41 5.07
N SER A 77 -21.79 2.06 3.90
CA SER A 77 -22.95 2.83 3.45
C SER A 77 -24.20 1.95 3.33
N PRO A 78 -25.33 2.29 4.00
CA PRO A 78 -26.58 1.56 3.87
C PRO A 78 -27.11 1.49 2.43
N ALA A 79 -26.95 2.59 1.67
CA ALA A 79 -27.38 2.67 0.27
C ALA A 79 -26.57 1.72 -0.63
N VAL A 80 -25.26 1.61 -0.40
CA VAL A 80 -24.41 0.64 -1.11
C VAL A 80 -24.77 -0.78 -0.71
N ARG A 81 -24.88 -1.06 0.60
CA ARG A 81 -25.21 -2.39 1.12
C ARG A 81 -26.54 -2.91 0.60
N GLY A 82 -27.55 -2.05 0.47
CA GLY A 82 -28.87 -2.41 -0.06
C GLY A 82 -28.85 -2.83 -1.53
N GLN A 83 -27.82 -2.44 -2.30
CA GLN A 83 -27.71 -2.77 -3.73
C GLN A 83 -26.60 -3.79 -4.03
N LEU A 84 -25.62 -3.93 -3.12
CA LEU A 84 -24.37 -4.65 -3.38
C LEU A 84 -24.58 -6.10 -3.82
N GLU A 85 -25.46 -6.84 -3.15
CA GLU A 85 -25.71 -8.24 -3.43
C GLU A 85 -26.33 -8.43 -4.82
N ALA A 86 -27.44 -7.74 -5.09
CA ALA A 86 -28.14 -7.81 -6.36
C ALA A 86 -27.27 -7.35 -7.54
N THR A 87 -26.52 -6.26 -7.38
CA THR A 87 -25.60 -5.75 -8.40
C THR A 87 -24.46 -6.75 -8.67
N THR A 88 -23.91 -7.38 -7.62
CA THR A 88 -22.85 -8.39 -7.77
C THR A 88 -23.36 -9.64 -8.48
N ALA A 89 -24.57 -10.10 -8.16
CA ALA A 89 -25.21 -11.22 -8.85
C ALA A 89 -25.44 -10.92 -10.34
N ALA A 90 -25.97 -9.73 -10.67
CA ALA A 90 -26.18 -9.31 -12.05
C ALA A 90 -24.88 -9.26 -12.87
N VAL A 91 -23.75 -8.87 -12.27
CA VAL A 91 -22.44 -8.92 -12.94
C VAL A 91 -21.97 -10.35 -13.16
N ARG A 92 -22.07 -11.21 -12.14
CA ARG A 92 -21.65 -12.62 -12.23
C ARG A 92 -22.43 -13.39 -13.29
N GLU A 93 -23.72 -13.09 -13.44
CA GLU A 93 -24.60 -13.71 -14.43
C GLU A 93 -24.51 -13.08 -15.82
N GLY A 94 -23.66 -12.06 -16.02
CA GLY A 94 -23.51 -11.37 -17.30
C GLY A 94 -24.68 -10.45 -17.68
N ARG A 95 -25.63 -10.21 -16.77
CA ARG A 95 -26.78 -9.31 -16.96
C ARG A 95 -26.41 -7.83 -16.85
N MET A 96 -25.29 -7.50 -16.22
CA MET A 96 -24.79 -6.13 -16.07
C MET A 96 -23.27 -6.06 -16.28
N PRO A 97 -22.76 -5.14 -17.11
CA PRO A 97 -21.32 -4.91 -17.21
C PRO A 97 -20.72 -4.42 -15.88
N ALA A 98 -19.54 -4.91 -15.53
CA ALA A 98 -18.86 -4.54 -14.28
C ALA A 98 -18.64 -3.02 -14.13
N SER A 99 -18.35 -2.31 -15.22
CA SER A 99 -18.19 -0.86 -15.22
C SER A 99 -19.49 -0.09 -14.96
N ALA A 100 -20.64 -0.65 -15.37
CA ALA A 100 -21.95 -0.07 -15.08
C ALA A 100 -22.34 -0.31 -13.61
N ALA A 101 -22.14 -1.53 -13.11
CA ALA A 101 -22.33 -1.88 -11.71
C ALA A 101 -21.50 -1.00 -10.76
N ALA A 102 -20.23 -0.77 -11.09
CA ALA A 102 -19.36 0.10 -10.30
C ALA A 102 -19.90 1.55 -10.24
N ARG A 103 -20.31 2.12 -11.38
CA ARG A 103 -20.92 3.46 -11.42
C ARG A 103 -22.21 3.54 -10.61
N GLN A 104 -23.06 2.53 -10.68
CA GLN A 104 -24.29 2.47 -9.90
C GLN A 104 -23.99 2.50 -8.39
N LEU A 105 -23.10 1.63 -7.91
CA LEU A 105 -22.77 1.57 -6.48
C LEU A 105 -22.03 2.84 -6.02
N LEU A 106 -21.16 3.42 -6.86
CA LEU A 106 -20.51 4.71 -6.58
C LEU A 106 -21.53 5.86 -6.51
N GLY A 107 -22.53 5.86 -7.38
CA GLY A 107 -23.63 6.82 -7.35
C GLY A 107 -24.52 6.66 -6.10
N ALA A 108 -24.70 5.44 -5.61
CA ALA A 108 -25.40 5.19 -4.34
C ALA A 108 -24.59 5.64 -3.11
N PHE A 109 -23.26 5.71 -3.22
CA PHE A 109 -22.39 6.17 -2.15
C PHE A 109 -22.32 7.69 -2.03
N GLN A 110 -22.35 8.42 -3.16
CA GLN A 110 -22.34 9.87 -3.16
C GLN A 110 -23.75 10.39 -2.89
N PRO A 111 -23.99 11.23 -1.85
CA PRO A 111 -25.25 11.94 -1.76
C PRO A 111 -25.41 12.76 -3.05
N ARG A 112 -26.55 12.63 -3.73
CA ARG A 112 -26.87 13.53 -4.85
C ARG A 112 -26.78 14.95 -4.30
N SER A 113 -25.77 15.71 -4.71
CA SER A 113 -25.77 17.16 -4.51
C SER A 113 -27.05 17.68 -5.17
N PRO A 114 -27.95 18.35 -4.43
CA PRO A 114 -29.07 19.02 -5.07
C PRO A 114 -28.50 20.08 -6.02
N SER A 115 -29.07 20.14 -7.22
CA SER A 115 -28.76 21.15 -8.24
C SER A 115 -29.20 22.54 -7.79
#